data_AF-A0ABD1SJ94-F1
#
_entry.id   AF-A0ABD1SJ94-F1
#
_cell.length_a   1.000
_cell.length_b   1.000
_cell.length_c   1.000
_cell.angle_alpha   90.00
_cell.angle_beta   90.00
_cell.angle_gamma   90.00
#
_symmetry.space_group_name_H-M   'P 1'
#
loop_
_entity.id
_entity.type
_entity.pdbx_description
1 polymer ?
#
loop_
_entity_poly.entity_id
_entity_poly.type
_entity_poly.pdbx_seq_one_letter_code
_entity_poly.pdbx_strand_id
1 'polypeptide(L)'
;MLSILQELPQLCVEDASFRELLRNLEFVPTSSGSLKCPATLYDPRNEELFALLDDSDTFPCPPFKESGVLDKLQGLGLKTTVSIDTVIQSARHVELLNAMKVRKKHIHEERCFFPIWK
;
A
#
# COMPACT_ATOMS: atom_id res chain seq x y z
N MET A 1 10.41 2.45 -19.35
CA MET A 1 10.44 2.71 -17.90
C MET A 1 11.40 1.80 -17.14
N LEU A 2 11.34 0.47 -17.29
CA LEU A 2 12.29 -0.44 -16.62
C LEU A 2 13.77 -0.17 -16.94
N SER A 3 14.10 0.29 -18.15
CA SER A 3 15.49 0.65 -18.52
C SER A 3 16.06 1.79 -17.68
N ILE A 4 15.24 2.74 -17.24
CA ILE A 4 15.67 3.85 -16.37
C ILE A 4 15.98 3.32 -14.96
N LEU A 5 15.21 2.32 -14.49
CA LEU A 5 15.55 1.59 -13.27
C LEU A 5 16.84 0.78 -13.43
N GLN A 6 17.23 0.36 -14.64
CA GLN A 6 18.53 -0.28 -14.86
C GLN A 6 19.70 0.68 -14.65
N GLU A 7 19.57 1.90 -15.14
CA GLU A 7 20.62 2.93 -15.07
C GLU A 7 20.58 3.77 -13.78
N LEU A 8 19.61 3.52 -12.89
CA LEU A 8 19.44 4.22 -11.61
C LEU A 8 20.74 4.45 -10.81
N PRO A 9 21.62 3.45 -10.62
CA PRO A 9 22.84 3.65 -9.84
C PRO A 9 23.75 4.70 -10.46
N GLN A 10 23.83 4.75 -11.79
CA GLN A 10 24.66 5.72 -12.51
C GLN A 10 24.04 7.12 -12.42
N LEU A 11 22.73 7.22 -12.67
CA LEU A 11 22.00 8.49 -12.63
C LEU A 11 21.96 9.11 -11.21
N CYS A 12 21.91 8.29 -10.15
CA CYS A 12 21.95 8.78 -8.78
C CYS A 12 23.35 9.22 -8.32
N VAL A 13 24.42 8.74 -8.96
CA VAL A 13 25.79 9.23 -8.73
C VAL A 13 25.96 10.61 -9.37
N GLU A 14 25.34 10.83 -10.52
CA GLU A 14 25.35 12.13 -11.22
C GLU A 14 24.50 13.19 -10.50
N ASP A 15 23.30 12.83 -10.02
CA ASP A 15 22.43 13.74 -9.28
C ASP A 15 21.67 13.04 -8.14
N ALA A 16 21.94 13.45 -6.91
CA ALA A 16 21.27 12.88 -5.73
C ALA A 16 19.78 13.27 -5.65
N SER A 17 19.40 14.42 -6.22
CA SER A 17 18.02 14.91 -6.27
C SER A 17 17.16 14.06 -7.20
N PHE A 18 17.75 13.45 -8.22
CA PHE A 18 17.07 12.50 -9.12
C PHE A 18 16.49 11.30 -8.36
N ARG A 19 17.20 10.79 -7.36
CA ARG A 19 16.70 9.74 -6.48
C ARG A 19 15.47 10.19 -5.70
N GLU A 20 15.50 11.41 -5.17
CA GLU A 20 14.40 12.00 -4.41
C GLU A 20 13.18 12.29 -5.30
N LEU A 21 13.40 12.71 -6.54
CA LEU A 21 12.35 12.86 -7.54
C LEU A 21 11.67 11.51 -7.81
N LEU A 22 12.44 10.47 -8.12
CA LEU A 22 11.89 9.13 -8.40
C LEU A 22 11.20 8.51 -7.19
N ARG A 23 11.69 8.78 -5.97
CA ARG A 23 11.02 8.36 -4.72
C ARG A 23 9.56 8.84 -4.64
N ASN A 24 9.30 10.06 -5.10
CA ASN A 24 7.99 10.71 -5.01
C ASN A 24 7.19 10.66 -6.34
N LEU A 25 7.81 10.26 -7.44
CA LEU A 25 7.15 10.18 -8.74
C LEU A 25 6.21 8.97 -8.83
N GLU A 26 4.97 9.21 -9.28
CA GLU A 26 3.99 8.16 -9.54
C GLU A 26 4.28 7.45 -10.86
N PHE A 27 4.99 6.32 -10.80
CA PHE A 27 5.31 5.53 -11.99
C PHE A 27 5.19 4.02 -11.78
N VAL A 28 4.92 3.56 -10.56
CA VAL A 28 4.82 2.12 -10.27
C VAL A 28 3.35 1.69 -10.37
N PRO A 29 3.00 0.78 -11.29
CA PRO A 29 1.63 0.30 -11.44
C PRO A 29 1.23 -0.64 -10.30
N THR A 30 -0.02 -0.51 -9.86
CA THR A 30 -0.68 -1.39 -8.87
C THR A 30 -1.74 -2.28 -9.52
N SER A 31 -2.29 -3.24 -8.77
CA SER A 31 -3.31 -4.19 -9.24
C SER A 31 -4.59 -3.52 -9.77
N SER A 32 -4.97 -2.33 -9.25
CA SER A 32 -6.13 -1.57 -9.75
C SER A 32 -5.82 -0.72 -11.00
N GLY A 33 -4.58 -0.74 -11.49
CA GLY A 33 -4.15 0.03 -12.66
C GLY A 33 -3.78 1.48 -12.36
N SER A 34 -3.71 1.87 -11.08
CA SER A 34 -3.21 3.17 -10.66
C SER A 34 -1.68 3.20 -10.65
N LEU A 35 -1.10 4.37 -10.88
CA LEU A 35 0.34 4.60 -10.70
C LEU A 35 0.58 5.20 -9.32
N LYS A 36 1.56 4.67 -8.60
CA LYS A 36 1.92 5.10 -7.24
C LYS A 36 3.41 5.40 -7.16
N CYS A 37 3.78 6.20 -6.17
CA CYS A 37 5.18 6.48 -5.87
C CYS A 37 5.82 5.28 -5.14
N PRO A 38 7.09 4.94 -5.41
CA PRO A 38 7.81 3.89 -4.68
C PRO A 38 7.75 4.06 -3.15
N ALA A 39 7.83 5.29 -2.64
CA ALA A 39 7.77 5.60 -1.21
C ALA A 39 6.47 5.18 -0.50
N THR A 40 5.38 5.00 -1.26
CA THR A 40 4.05 4.70 -0.74
C THR A 40 3.71 3.22 -0.77
N LEU A 41 4.51 2.43 -1.48
CA LEU A 41 4.30 1.00 -1.70
C LEU A 41 5.10 0.15 -0.71
N TYR A 42 4.63 -1.08 -0.50
CA TYR A 42 5.28 -2.09 0.33
C TYR A 42 5.95 -3.18 -0.50
N ASP A 43 6.95 -3.82 0.09
CA ASP A 43 7.62 -4.96 -0.53
C ASP A 43 6.74 -6.23 -0.44
N PRO A 44 6.31 -6.82 -1.58
CA PRO A 44 5.48 -8.01 -1.58
C PRO A 44 6.23 -9.28 -1.14
N ARG A 45 7.56 -9.24 -1.01
CA ARG A 45 8.34 -10.36 -0.45
C ARG A 45 8.18 -10.50 1.06
N ASN A 46 7.67 -9.46 1.73
CA ASN A 46 7.38 -9.51 3.15
C ASN A 46 6.00 -10.15 3.35
N GLU A 47 6.01 -11.45 3.66
CA GLU A 47 4.79 -12.26 3.82
C GLU A 47 3.87 -11.74 4.91
N GLU A 48 4.42 -11.16 5.99
CA GLU A 48 3.61 -10.58 7.08
C GLU A 48 2.85 -9.33 6.62
N LEU A 49 3.53 -8.41 5.92
CA LEU A 49 2.88 -7.23 5.33
C LEU A 49 1.85 -7.63 4.27
N PHE A 50 2.19 -8.61 3.45
CA PHE A 50 1.29 -9.12 2.41
C PHE A 50 0.04 -9.77 3.03
N ALA A 51 0.18 -10.55 4.09
CA ALA A 51 -0.95 -11.15 4.81
C ALA A 51 -1.84 -10.10 5.51
N LEU A 52 -1.26 -8.99 5.98
CA LEU A 52 -2.00 -7.93 6.68
C LEU A 52 -2.74 -6.97 5.73
N LEU A 53 -2.16 -6.67 4.56
CA LEU A 53 -2.66 -5.67 3.62
C LEU A 53 -3.38 -6.27 2.40
N ASP A 54 -3.21 -7.58 2.16
CA ASP A 54 -3.79 -8.34 1.04
C ASP A 54 -3.46 -7.73 -0.34
N ASP A 55 -4.17 -8.07 -1.43
CA ASP A 55 -3.94 -7.51 -2.79
C ASP A 55 -4.51 -6.08 -2.94
N SER A 56 -4.40 -5.27 -1.88
CA SER A 56 -4.70 -3.84 -1.93
C SER A 56 -3.75 -3.12 -2.90
N ASP A 57 -4.13 -1.92 -3.37
CA ASP A 57 -3.33 -0.97 -4.18
C ASP A 57 -2.07 -0.40 -3.47
N THR A 58 -1.47 -1.23 -2.62
CA THR A 58 -0.32 -0.93 -1.77
C THR A 58 0.92 -1.74 -2.17
N PHE A 59 0.76 -2.69 -3.11
CA PHE A 59 1.86 -3.47 -3.67
C PHE A 59 2.09 -3.18 -5.16
N PRO A 60 3.34 -3.27 -5.64
CA PRO A 60 3.65 -3.19 -7.06
C PRO A 60 3.09 -4.39 -7.84
N CYS A 61 2.69 -4.14 -9.08
CA CYS A 61 2.18 -5.14 -10.03
C CYS A 61 3.29 -5.57 -11.03
N PRO A 62 3.25 -6.78 -11.63
CA PRO A 62 4.21 -7.16 -12.67
C PRO A 62 4.27 -6.12 -13.80
N PRO A 63 5.46 -5.79 -14.33
CA PRO A 63 6.77 -6.41 -14.09
C PRO A 63 7.53 -5.91 -12.84
N PHE A 64 6.95 -5.00 -12.04
CA PHE A 64 7.64 -4.40 -10.89
C PHE A 64 7.70 -5.32 -9.66
N LYS A 65 7.13 -6.53 -9.73
CA LYS A 65 7.28 -7.60 -8.72
C LYS A 65 8.57 -8.42 -8.89
N GLU A 66 9.33 -8.22 -9.97
CA GLU A 66 10.58 -8.94 -10.19
C GLU A 66 11.63 -8.59 -9.13
N SER A 67 12.39 -9.60 -8.66
CA SER A 67 13.36 -9.39 -7.58
C SER A 67 14.36 -8.29 -7.93
N GLY A 68 14.94 -8.31 -9.14
CA GLY A 68 15.90 -7.28 -9.55
C GLY A 68 15.32 -5.85 -9.60
N VAL A 69 14.01 -5.71 -9.76
CA VAL A 69 13.32 -4.40 -9.80
C VAL A 69 12.97 -3.93 -8.39
N LEU A 70 12.45 -4.83 -7.57
CA LEU A 70 12.12 -4.57 -6.17
C LEU A 70 13.35 -4.10 -5.37
N ASP A 71 14.53 -4.70 -5.56
CA ASP A 71 15.79 -4.24 -4.93
C ASP A 71 16.10 -2.76 -5.23
N LYS A 72 15.74 -2.30 -6.43
CA LYS A 72 15.95 -0.90 -6.85
C LYS A 72 14.88 0.01 -6.29
N LEU A 73 13.64 -0.46 -6.24
CA LEU A 73 12.55 0.26 -5.59
C LEU A 73 12.81 0.42 -4.08
N GLN A 74 13.45 -0.55 -3.42
CA GLN A 74 13.93 -0.39 -2.04
C GLN A 74 14.89 0.80 -1.91
N GLY A 75 15.84 0.94 -2.84
CA GLY A 75 16.72 2.12 -2.92
C GLY A 75 15.98 3.44 -3.14
N LEU A 76 14.76 3.41 -3.69
CA LEU A 76 13.87 4.55 -3.87
C LEU A 76 12.89 4.76 -2.71
N GLY A 77 12.92 3.93 -1.66
CA GLY A 77 12.08 4.09 -0.47
C GLY A 77 10.87 3.17 -0.40
N LEU A 78 10.85 2.06 -1.17
CA LEU A 78 9.89 0.97 -0.97
C LEU A 78 9.94 0.49 0.49
N LYS A 79 8.78 0.37 1.12
CA LYS A 79 8.69 -0.01 2.54
C LYS A 79 8.89 -1.51 2.71
N THR A 80 10.01 -1.89 3.32
CA THR A 80 10.39 -3.29 3.58
C THR A 80 10.03 -3.76 4.99
N THR A 81 9.80 -2.82 5.91
CA THR A 81 9.49 -3.09 7.31
C THR A 81 8.19 -2.39 7.72
N VAL A 82 7.47 -3.00 8.66
CA VAL A 82 6.32 -2.40 9.33
C VAL A 82 6.85 -1.24 10.18
N SER A 83 6.72 -0.01 9.67
CA SER A 83 6.95 1.17 10.49
C SER A 83 5.81 1.33 11.50
N ILE A 84 6.08 1.92 12.68
CA ILE A 84 5.04 2.23 13.70
C ILE A 84 3.83 2.93 13.06
N ASP A 85 4.07 3.80 12.08
CA ASP A 85 3.01 4.50 11.34
C ASP A 85 2.06 3.55 10.62
N THR A 86 2.57 2.47 10.01
CA THR A 86 1.77 1.42 9.38
C THR A 86 0.91 0.67 10.40
N VAL A 87 1.45 0.38 11.59
CA VAL A 87 0.67 -0.23 12.69
C VAL A 87 -0.46 0.68 13.13
N ILE A 88 -0.20 1.98 13.25
CA ILE A 88 -1.21 2.98 13.60
C ILE A 88 -2.30 3.07 12.52
N GLN A 89 -1.92 3.07 11.24
CA GLN A 89 -2.89 3.08 10.13
C GLN A 89 -3.78 1.82 10.16
N SER A 90 -3.19 0.64 10.36
CA SER A 90 -3.94 -0.61 10.50
C SER A 90 -4.88 -0.59 11.71
N ALA A 91 -4.42 -0.12 12.87
CA ALA A 91 -5.25 0.01 14.07
C ALA A 91 -6.44 0.94 13.84
N ARG A 92 -6.22 2.12 13.23
CA ARG A 92 -7.29 3.06 12.85
C ARG A 92 -8.28 2.45 11.87
N HIS A 93 -7.80 1.67 10.91
CA HIS A 93 -8.66 0.99 9.95
C HIS A 93 -9.56 -0.04 10.66
N VAL A 94 -9.01 -0.83 11.59
CA VAL A 94 -9.78 -1.77 12.42
C VAL A 94 -10.82 -1.03 13.27
N GLU A 95 -10.47 0.10 13.89
CA GLU A 95 -11.42 0.93 14.65
C GLU A 95 -12.57 1.42 13.77
N LEU A 96 -12.28 1.89 12.56
CA LEU A 96 -13.29 2.36 11.61
C LEU A 96 -14.22 1.22 11.17
N LEU A 97 -13.66 0.04 10.86
CA LEU A 97 -14.45 -1.16 10.57
C LEU A 97 -15.32 -1.59 11.76
N ASN A 98 -14.81 -1.47 12.99
CA ASN A 98 -15.57 -1.79 14.19
C ASN A 98 -16.71 -0.79 14.43
N ALA A 99 -16.46 0.51 14.26
CA ALA A 99 -17.49 1.55 14.34
C ALA A 99 -18.59 1.36 13.28
N MET A 100 -18.24 0.91 12.07
CA MET A 100 -19.22 0.55 11.04
C MET A 100 -20.05 -0.70 11.42
N LYS A 101 -19.44 -1.71 12.07
CA LYS A 101 -20.15 -2.89 12.57
C LYS A 101 -21.12 -2.54 13.71
N VAL A 102 -20.73 -1.66 14.63
CA VAL A 102 -21.59 -1.19 15.73
C VAL A 102 -22.85 -0.48 15.18
N ARG A 103 -22.70 0.38 14.17
CA ARG A 103 -23.85 1.05 13.51
C ARG A 103 -24.79 0.06 12.81
N LYS A 104 -24.26 -1.00 12.18
CA LYS A 104 -25.10 -2.02 11.55
C LYS A 104 -25.89 -2.87 12.54
N LYS A 105 -25.34 -3.12 13.75
CA LYS A 105 -26.09 -3.80 14.83
C LYS A 105 -27.27 -2.97 15.34
N HIS A 106 -27.09 -1.66 15.55
CA HIS A 106 -28.18 -0.77 15.93
C HIS A 106 -29.30 -0.71 14.88
N ILE A 107 -28.97 -0.61 13.59
CA ILE A 107 -29.98 -0.57 12.52
C ILE A 107 -30.76 -1.90 12.39
N HIS A 108 -30.14 -3.05 12.69
CA HIS A 108 -30.82 -4.35 12.68
C HIS A 108 -31.66 -4.60 13.94
N GLU A 109 -31.22 -4.10 15.10
CA GLU A 109 -31.96 -4.21 16.36
C GLU A 109 -33.21 -3.31 16.37
N GLU A 110 -33.14 -2.11 15.79
CA GLU A 110 -34.30 -1.21 15.63
C GLU A 110 -35.33 -1.70 14.59
N ARG A 111 -34.93 -2.51 13.60
CA ARG A 111 -35.88 -3.16 12.67
C ARG A 111 -36.57 -4.39 13.25
N CYS A 112 -35.99 -5.03 14.27
CA CYS A 112 -36.64 -6.12 14.99
C CYS A 112 -37.63 -5.63 16.06
N PHE A 113 -37.69 -4.32 16.33
CA PHE A 113 -38.62 -3.72 17.30
C PHE A 113 -39.86 -3.08 16.67
N PHE A 114 -40.18 -3.37 15.39
CA PHE A 114 -41.53 -3.10 14.89
C PHE A 114 -42.47 -4.22 15.36
N PRO A 115 -43.39 -3.97 16.31
CA PRO A 115 -44.27 -4.98 16.82
C PRO A 115 -45.25 -5.39 15.73
N ILE A 116 -45.37 -6.71 15.55
CA ILE A 116 -46.37 -7.36 14.70
C ILE A 116 -47.74 -7.25 15.41
N TRP A 117 -48.27 -6.04 15.59
CA TRP A 117 -49.62 -5.81 16.13
C TRP A 117 -50.21 -4.51 15.56
N LYS A 118 -50.79 -4.58 14.37
CA LYS A 118 -52.15 -4.06 14.09
C LYS A 118 -52.69 -4.58 12.77
#